data_AF-D3E3C1-F1
#
_entry.id   AF-D3E3C1-F1
#
_cell.length_a   1.000
_cell.length_b   1.000
_cell.length_c   1.000
_cell.angle_alpha   90.00
_cell.angle_beta   90.00
_cell.angle_gamma   90.00
#
_symmetry.space_group_name_H-M   'P 1'
#
loop_
_entity.id
_entity.type
_entity.pdbx_description
1 polymer ?
#
loop_
_entity_poly.entity_id
_entity_poly.type
_entity_poly.pdbx_seq_one_letter_code
_entity_poly.pdbx_strand_id
1 'polypeptide(L)'
;MPNDLKDVENKIKGLKSLKYYEIEEFVKFDGDADKITKQLRNDDIKTSQLRKFFAAVKEIEMYVKDKRVWDDKAKVDFYLLMPKLAYAKGRKVISERFFNLMKITMEKVGSGNKEDTLDDFLRFVQFLEAIVAFFKVNNPGSL
;
A
#
# COMPACT_ATOMS: atom_id res chain seq x y z
N MET A 1 19.59 -13.44 0.97
CA MET A 1 18.18 -13.45 1.39
C MET A 1 17.33 -13.62 0.14
N PRO A 2 16.27 -14.44 0.17
CA PRO A 2 15.25 -14.42 -0.88
C PRO A 2 14.77 -12.98 -1.10
N ASN A 3 14.43 -12.64 -2.34
CA ASN A 3 14.03 -11.27 -2.67
C ASN A 3 12.54 -11.08 -2.34
N ASP A 4 12.18 -11.21 -1.05
CA ASP A 4 10.79 -11.22 -0.59
C ASP A 4 9.98 -10.05 -1.15
N LEU A 5 10.58 -8.85 -1.28
CA LEU A 5 9.92 -7.72 -1.92
C LEU A 5 9.50 -8.02 -3.37
N LYS A 6 10.42 -8.54 -4.19
CA LYS A 6 10.11 -8.91 -5.59
C LYS A 6 9.10 -10.04 -5.66
N ASP A 7 9.16 -11.00 -4.74
CA ASP A 7 8.23 -12.12 -4.71
C ASP A 7 6.81 -11.63 -4.43
N VAL A 8 6.65 -10.70 -3.48
CA VAL A 8 5.36 -10.05 -3.22
C VAL A 8 4.91 -9.16 -4.39
N GLU A 9 5.81 -8.39 -5.00
CA GLU A 9 5.48 -7.60 -6.20
C GLU A 9 4.97 -8.50 -7.35
N ASN A 10 5.63 -9.63 -7.60
CA ASN A 10 5.23 -10.59 -8.63
C ASN A 10 3.88 -11.24 -8.32
N LYS A 11 3.66 -11.60 -7.05
CA LYS A 11 2.38 -12.12 -6.57
C LYS A 11 1.26 -11.11 -6.83
N ILE A 12 1.43 -9.85 -6.41
CA ILE A 12 0.45 -8.79 -6.62
C ILE A 12 0.18 -8.57 -8.11
N LYS A 13 1.23 -8.55 -8.95
CA LYS A 13 1.08 -8.43 -10.42
C LYS A 13 0.25 -9.57 -11.03
N GLY A 14 0.38 -10.78 -10.50
CA GLY A 14 -0.37 -11.96 -10.94
C GLY A 14 -1.85 -11.95 -10.55
N LEU A 15 -2.26 -11.13 -9.57
CA LEU A 15 -3.66 -11.04 -9.16
C LEU A 15 -4.52 -10.42 -10.27
N LYS A 16 -5.71 -10.98 -10.50
CA LYS A 16 -6.71 -10.40 -11.41
C LYS A 16 -7.24 -9.07 -10.87
N SER A 17 -7.53 -9.02 -9.58
CA SER A 17 -7.87 -7.80 -8.84
C SER A 17 -7.35 -7.93 -7.41
N LEU A 18 -7.15 -6.80 -6.75
CA LEU A 18 -6.50 -6.78 -5.45
C LEU A 18 -7.34 -7.45 -4.36
N LYS A 19 -8.68 -7.47 -4.46
CA LYS A 19 -9.56 -8.10 -3.47
C LYS A 19 -9.26 -9.59 -3.23
N TYR A 20 -8.67 -10.26 -4.22
CA TYR A 20 -8.26 -11.67 -4.13
C TYR A 20 -6.92 -11.88 -3.43
N TYR A 21 -6.26 -10.82 -2.96
CA TYR A 21 -5.07 -10.93 -2.14
C TYR A 21 -5.48 -11.32 -0.72
N GLU A 22 -5.50 -12.62 -0.39
CA GLU A 22 -6.01 -13.11 0.89
C GLU A 22 -5.37 -12.44 2.12
N ILE A 23 -6.20 -12.01 3.08
CA ILE A 23 -5.76 -11.21 4.24
C ILE A 23 -4.67 -11.94 5.02
N GLU A 24 -4.90 -13.24 5.27
CA GLU A 24 -4.00 -14.10 6.04
C GLU A 24 -2.59 -14.21 5.44
N GLU A 25 -2.43 -13.93 4.14
CA GLU A 25 -1.13 -14.00 3.49
C GLU A 25 -0.22 -12.82 3.86
N PHE A 26 -0.80 -11.65 4.16
CA PHE A 26 -0.01 -10.45 4.46
C PHE A 26 -0.08 -9.98 5.91
N VAL A 27 -1.11 -10.32 6.70
CA VAL A 27 -1.24 -9.81 8.09
C VAL A 27 -0.49 -10.61 9.15
N LYS A 28 -0.13 -11.86 8.89
CA LYS A 28 0.55 -12.72 9.87
C LYS A 28 2.03 -12.38 10.00
N PHE A 29 2.64 -12.74 11.14
CA PHE A 29 4.10 -12.79 11.24
C PHE A 29 4.68 -13.71 10.17
N ASP A 30 5.78 -13.30 9.54
CA ASP A 30 6.35 -13.92 8.33
C ASP A 30 5.39 -13.97 7.12
N GLY A 31 4.28 -13.23 7.20
CA GLY A 31 3.45 -12.86 6.06
C GLY A 31 4.12 -11.79 5.20
N ASP A 32 3.49 -11.48 4.07
CA ASP A 32 4.08 -10.63 3.04
C ASP A 32 4.43 -9.21 3.54
N ALA A 33 3.58 -8.59 4.37
CA ALA A 33 3.87 -7.26 4.91
C ALA A 33 5.04 -7.27 5.90
N ASP A 34 5.14 -8.29 6.75
CA ASP A 34 6.26 -8.45 7.68
C ASP A 34 7.57 -8.68 6.93
N LYS A 35 7.58 -9.62 5.98
CA LYS A 35 8.74 -9.89 5.11
C LYS A 35 9.23 -8.65 4.37
N ILE A 36 8.32 -7.90 3.75
CA ILE A 36 8.65 -6.65 3.07
C ILE A 36 9.30 -5.66 4.04
N THR A 37 8.67 -5.44 5.19
CA THR A 37 9.13 -4.40 6.13
C THR A 37 10.43 -4.75 6.85
N LYS A 38 10.76 -6.04 7.02
CA LYS A 38 12.11 -6.49 7.43
C LYS A 38 13.19 -6.08 6.43
N GLN A 39 12.82 -5.95 5.15
CA GLN A 39 13.72 -5.51 4.08
C GLN A 39 13.66 -4.01 3.78
N LEU A 40 12.71 -3.27 4.37
CA LEU A 40 12.62 -1.83 4.28
C LEU A 40 13.29 -1.19 5.50
N ARG A 41 14.27 -0.33 5.28
CA ARG A 41 14.93 0.42 6.36
C ARG A 41 14.47 1.88 6.37
N ASN A 42 14.88 2.65 7.37
CA ASN A 42 14.64 4.10 7.42
C ASN A 42 15.18 4.85 6.17
N ASP A 43 16.21 4.30 5.51
CA ASP A 43 16.73 4.84 4.24
C ASP A 43 15.80 4.54 3.05
N ASP A 44 14.96 3.51 3.14
CA ASP A 44 13.93 3.21 2.16
C ASP A 44 12.70 4.07 2.33
N ILE A 45 12.30 4.37 3.56
CA ILE A 45 11.18 5.25 3.84
C ILE A 45 11.29 5.86 5.23
N LYS A 46 11.18 7.20 5.28
CA LYS A 46 11.00 7.88 6.56
C LYS A 46 9.59 7.61 7.07
N THR A 47 9.46 7.28 8.35
CA THR A 47 8.14 7.02 8.96
C THR A 47 7.20 8.20 8.85
N SER A 48 7.69 9.43 8.85
CA SER A 48 6.87 10.62 8.60
C SER A 48 6.24 10.64 7.21
N GLN A 49 6.90 10.08 6.18
CA GLN A 49 6.34 9.94 4.83
C GLN A 49 5.32 8.81 4.79
N LEU A 50 5.63 7.66 5.42
CA LEU A 50 4.70 6.54 5.52
C LEU A 50 3.41 6.96 6.24
N ARG A 51 3.53 7.68 7.37
CA ARG A 51 2.39 8.23 8.12
C ARG A 51 1.55 9.20 7.29
N LYS A 52 2.19 10.11 6.55
CA LYS A 52 1.48 11.07 5.68
C LYS A 52 0.71 10.37 4.56
N PHE A 53 1.34 9.40 3.90
CA PHE A 53 0.69 8.63 2.85
C PHE A 53 -0.49 7.82 3.41
N PHE A 54 -0.27 7.11 4.53
CA PHE A 54 -1.29 6.34 5.21
C PHE A 54 -2.48 7.22 5.64
N ALA A 55 -2.24 8.39 6.23
CA ALA A 55 -3.30 9.32 6.61
C ALA A 55 -4.18 9.73 5.41
N ALA A 56 -3.56 10.09 4.29
CA ALA A 56 -4.31 10.43 3.07
C ALA A 56 -5.15 9.27 2.53
N VAL A 57 -4.66 8.03 2.65
CA VAL A 57 -5.43 6.83 2.28
C VAL A 57 -6.62 6.62 3.23
N LYS A 58 -6.43 6.82 4.54
CA LYS A 58 -7.49 6.70 5.55
C LYS A 58 -8.59 7.75 5.40
N GLU A 59 -8.27 8.95 4.93
CA GLU A 59 -9.27 9.96 4.59
C GLU A 59 -10.21 9.49 3.47
N ILE A 60 -9.65 8.88 2.42
CA ILE A 60 -10.45 8.28 1.32
C ILE A 60 -11.26 7.10 1.85
N GLU A 61 -10.67 6.25 2.69
CA GLU A 61 -11.39 5.11 3.30
C GLU A 61 -12.59 5.55 4.13
N MET A 62 -12.41 6.55 4.99
CA MET A 62 -13.49 7.11 5.79
C MET A 62 -14.62 7.62 4.89
N TYR A 63 -14.28 8.31 3.80
CA TYR A 63 -15.26 8.79 2.82
C TYR A 63 -16.04 7.65 2.15
N VAL A 64 -15.35 6.64 1.58
CA VAL A 64 -16.04 5.55 0.86
C VAL A 64 -16.82 4.64 1.79
N LYS A 65 -16.42 4.50 3.07
CA LYS A 65 -17.19 3.76 4.08
C LYS A 65 -18.46 4.50 4.50
N ASP A 66 -18.41 5.83 4.65
CA ASP A 66 -19.59 6.65 4.90
C ASP A 66 -20.60 6.57 3.74
N LYS A 67 -20.12 6.76 2.51
CA LYS A 67 -20.97 6.76 1.31
C LYS A 67 -21.33 5.37 0.80
N ARG A 68 -20.61 4.34 1.24
CA ARG A 68 -20.70 2.94 0.77
C ARG A 68 -20.59 2.82 -0.75
N VAL A 69 -19.76 3.64 -1.37
CA VAL A 69 -19.60 3.69 -2.84
C VAL A 69 -18.20 4.15 -3.23
N TRP A 70 -17.72 3.62 -4.35
CA TRP A 70 -16.54 4.13 -5.06
C TRP A 70 -16.99 5.09 -6.17
N ASP A 71 -17.04 6.38 -5.86
CA ASP A 71 -17.46 7.44 -6.78
C ASP A 71 -16.27 8.18 -7.43
N ASP A 72 -16.58 9.17 -8.28
CA ASP A 72 -15.56 9.96 -8.98
C ASP A 72 -14.67 10.76 -8.04
N LYS A 73 -15.19 11.21 -6.89
CA LYS A 73 -14.39 11.92 -5.90
C LYS A 73 -13.33 10.98 -5.29
N ALA A 74 -13.75 9.80 -4.82
CA ALA A 74 -12.84 8.80 -4.26
C ALA A 74 -11.78 8.37 -5.28
N LYS A 75 -12.20 8.17 -6.54
CA LYS A 75 -11.32 7.84 -7.64
C LYS A 75 -10.27 8.92 -7.90
N VAL A 76 -10.67 10.19 -7.99
CA VAL A 76 -9.76 11.32 -8.20
C VAL A 76 -8.77 11.44 -7.04
N ASP A 77 -9.27 11.41 -5.80
CA ASP A 77 -8.42 11.53 -4.60
C ASP A 77 -7.38 10.40 -4.55
N PHE A 78 -7.79 9.17 -4.87
CA PHE A 78 -6.89 8.02 -4.92
C PHE A 78 -5.82 8.16 -6.01
N TYR A 79 -6.20 8.56 -7.22
CA TYR A 79 -5.23 8.74 -8.32
C TYR A 79 -4.24 9.89 -8.04
N LEU A 80 -4.65 10.93 -7.32
CA LEU A 80 -3.76 12.00 -6.90
C LEU A 80 -2.72 11.57 -5.85
N LEU A 81 -2.83 10.37 -5.27
CA LEU A 81 -1.79 9.82 -4.41
C LEU A 81 -0.53 9.41 -5.19
N MET A 82 -0.67 8.99 -6.45
CA MET A 82 0.47 8.59 -7.29
C MET A 82 1.48 9.73 -7.55
N PRO A 83 1.07 10.93 -8.00
CA PRO A 83 2.01 12.05 -8.14
C PRO A 83 2.61 12.49 -6.80
N LYS A 84 1.89 12.35 -5.67
CA LYS A 84 2.45 12.62 -4.34
C LYS A 84 3.58 11.63 -3.99
N LEU A 85 3.39 10.34 -4.27
CA LEU A 85 4.45 9.33 -4.14
C LEU A 85 5.63 9.63 -5.06
N ALA A 86 5.38 9.94 -6.33
CA ALA A 86 6.43 10.26 -7.30
C ALA A 86 7.25 11.49 -6.86
N TYR A 87 6.60 12.52 -6.32
CA TYR A 87 7.26 13.68 -5.74
C TYR A 87 8.13 13.30 -4.53
N ALA A 88 7.61 12.50 -3.60
CA ALA A 88 8.38 12.01 -2.45
C ALA A 88 9.62 11.20 -2.87
N LYS A 89 9.49 10.38 -3.91
CA LYS A 89 10.60 9.66 -4.54
C LYS A 89 11.63 10.61 -5.13
N GLY A 90 11.20 11.61 -5.91
CA GLY A 90 12.08 12.64 -6.48
C GLY A 90 12.83 13.45 -5.42
N ARG A 91 12.20 13.67 -4.26
CA ARG A 91 12.82 14.28 -3.06
C ARG A 91 13.72 13.33 -2.27
N LYS A 92 13.87 12.07 -2.69
CA LYS A 92 14.66 11.03 -2.03
C LYS A 92 14.25 10.80 -0.58
N VAL A 93 12.96 10.95 -0.27
CA VAL A 93 12.40 10.66 1.08
C VAL A 93 11.64 9.34 1.14
N ILE A 94 11.47 8.68 -0.02
CA ILE A 94 11.14 7.27 -0.19
C ILE A 94 12.06 6.67 -1.27
N SER A 95 12.36 5.38 -1.18
CA SER A 95 13.18 4.67 -2.16
C SER A 95 12.37 4.23 -3.37
N GLU A 96 13.10 3.90 -4.44
CA GLU A 96 12.56 3.26 -5.64
C GLU A 96 11.76 1.99 -5.30
N ARG A 97 12.26 1.19 -4.35
CA ARG A 97 11.65 -0.06 -3.90
C ARG A 97 10.27 0.18 -3.29
N PHE A 98 10.17 1.09 -2.32
CA PHE A 98 8.88 1.41 -1.71
C PHE A 98 7.90 2.02 -2.71
N PHE A 99 8.39 2.92 -3.57
CA PHE A 99 7.57 3.52 -4.62
C PHE A 99 6.99 2.46 -5.56
N ASN A 100 7.81 1.49 -6.02
CA ASN A 100 7.35 0.46 -6.95
C ASN A 100 6.34 -0.49 -6.31
N LEU A 101 6.55 -0.89 -5.06
CA LEU A 101 5.56 -1.68 -4.33
C LEU A 101 4.21 -0.96 -4.28
N MET A 102 4.18 0.29 -3.82
CA MET A 102 2.94 1.07 -3.75
C MET A 102 2.31 1.26 -5.11
N LYS A 103 3.11 1.57 -6.14
CA LYS A 103 2.64 1.73 -7.51
C LYS A 103 1.92 0.46 -7.99
N ILE A 104 2.57 -0.69 -7.88
CA ILE A 104 2.04 -1.98 -8.34
C ILE A 104 0.75 -2.34 -7.59
N THR A 105 0.71 -2.13 -6.26
CA THR A 105 -0.50 -2.40 -5.48
C THR A 105 -1.64 -1.44 -5.85
N MET A 106 -1.35 -0.16 -6.04
CA MET A 106 -2.35 0.84 -6.46
C MET A 106 -2.89 0.57 -7.86
N GLU A 107 -2.05 0.14 -8.80
CA GLU A 107 -2.45 -0.22 -10.17
C GLU A 107 -3.41 -1.43 -10.21
N LYS A 108 -3.46 -2.25 -9.15
CA LYS A 108 -4.42 -3.34 -9.00
C LYS A 108 -5.77 -2.90 -8.44
N VAL A 109 -5.91 -1.66 -8.00
CA VAL A 109 -7.20 -1.12 -7.58
C VAL A 109 -8.03 -0.76 -8.81
N GLY A 110 -9.08 -1.54 -9.07
CA GLY A 110 -9.92 -1.37 -10.26
C GLY A 110 -9.32 -1.94 -11.54
N SER A 111 -8.31 -2.82 -11.45
CA SER A 111 -7.79 -3.56 -12.61
C SER A 111 -8.69 -4.72 -13.05
N GLY A 112 -9.62 -5.13 -12.17
CA GLY A 112 -10.62 -6.15 -12.43
C GLY A 112 -11.94 -5.58 -12.96
N ASN A 113 -13.06 -6.11 -12.47
CA ASN A 113 -14.37 -5.56 -12.80
C ASN A 113 -14.59 -4.24 -12.06
N LYS A 114 -15.33 -3.30 -12.67
CA LYS A 114 -15.63 -2.00 -12.04
C LYS A 114 -16.29 -2.15 -10.66
N GLU A 115 -17.16 -3.13 -10.51
CA GLU A 115 -17.88 -3.45 -9.27
C GLU A 115 -16.94 -3.86 -8.12
N ASP A 116 -15.74 -4.36 -8.45
CA ASP A 116 -14.74 -4.82 -7.49
C ASP A 116 -13.88 -3.68 -6.94
N THR A 117 -13.95 -2.48 -7.53
CA THR A 117 -13.00 -1.39 -7.24
C THR A 117 -13.05 -0.95 -5.77
N LEU A 118 -14.24 -0.95 -5.15
CA LEU A 118 -14.37 -0.62 -3.74
C LEU A 118 -13.66 -1.68 -2.87
N ASP A 119 -13.87 -2.96 -3.14
CA ASP A 119 -13.24 -4.05 -2.40
C ASP A 119 -11.73 -4.08 -2.63
N ASP A 120 -11.28 -3.82 -3.86
CA ASP A 120 -9.87 -3.69 -4.17
C ASP A 120 -9.23 -2.56 -3.36
N PHE A 121 -9.88 -1.40 -3.30
CA PHE A 121 -9.39 -0.27 -2.53
C PHE A 121 -9.35 -0.60 -1.03
N LEU A 122 -10.39 -1.22 -0.47
CA LEU A 122 -10.40 -1.63 0.93
C LEU A 122 -9.30 -2.66 1.22
N ARG A 123 -9.01 -3.57 0.28
CA ARG A 123 -7.89 -4.51 0.40
C ARG A 123 -6.53 -3.82 0.33
N PHE A 124 -6.38 -2.79 -0.51
CA PHE A 124 -5.20 -1.92 -0.51
C PHE A 124 -4.99 -1.24 0.85
N VAL A 125 -6.05 -0.70 1.46
CA VAL A 125 -5.97 -0.08 2.79
C VAL A 125 -5.48 -1.10 3.82
N GLN A 126 -6.08 -2.29 3.87
CA GLN A 126 -5.69 -3.35 4.79
C GLN A 126 -4.22 -3.78 4.63
N PHE A 127 -3.75 -3.89 3.39
CA PHE A 127 -2.35 -4.19 3.10
C PHE A 127 -1.41 -3.08 3.57
N LEU A 128 -1.76 -1.81 3.32
CA LEU A 128 -0.99 -0.67 3.78
C LEU A 128 -0.97 -0.56 5.31
N GLU A 129 -2.09 -0.85 5.99
CA GLU A 129 -2.17 -0.94 7.45
C GLU A 129 -1.18 -1.98 8.01
N ALA A 130 -1.14 -3.17 7.41
CA ALA A 130 -0.19 -4.21 7.79
C ALA A 130 1.26 -3.74 7.61
N ILE A 131 1.58 -3.08 6.47
CA ILE A 131 2.91 -2.49 6.25
C ILE A 131 3.24 -1.47 7.33
N VAL A 132 2.34 -0.56 7.68
CA VAL A 132 2.58 0.46 8.71
C VAL A 132 2.85 -0.19 10.06
N ALA A 133 2.04 -1.18 10.45
CA ALA A 133 2.18 -1.89 11.72
C ALA A 133 3.52 -2.64 11.80
N PHE A 134 3.83 -3.49 10.82
CA PHE A 134 5.08 -4.24 10.80
C PHE A 134 6.31 -3.35 10.60
N PHE A 135 6.21 -2.27 9.81
CA PHE A 135 7.31 -1.31 9.69
C PHE A 135 7.67 -0.71 11.04
N LYS A 136 6.68 -0.40 11.88
CA LYS A 136 6.94 0.10 13.24
C LYS A 136 7.60 -0.95 14.14
N VAL A 137 7.15 -2.21 14.07
CA VAL A 137 7.75 -3.34 14.81
C VAL A 137 9.21 -3.53 14.40
N ASN A 138 9.48 -3.52 13.10
CA ASN A 138 10.80 -3.77 12.53
C ASN A 138 11.73 -2.53 12.58
N ASN A 139 11.19 -1.32 12.82
CA ASN A 139 11.93 -0.05 12.92
C ASN A 139 11.50 0.78 14.16
N PRO A 140 11.80 0.30 15.40
CA PRO A 140 11.25 0.86 16.63
C PRO A 140 11.65 2.32 16.93
N GLY A 141 12.81 2.80 16.45
CA GLY A 141 13.34 4.15 16.69
C GLY A 141 12.81 5.26 15.77
N SER A 142 11.74 5.01 15.02
CA SER A 142 11.32 5.85 13.89
C SER A 142 10.04 6.68 14.12
N LEU A 143 9.61 6.89 15.38
CA LEU A 143 8.47 7.79 15.68
C LEU A 143 8.91 9.21 15.99
#